data_AF-A0AA43KMM7-F1
#
_entry.id   AF-A0AA43KMM7-F1
#
_cell.length_a   1.000
_cell.length_b   1.000
_cell.length_c   1.000
_cell.angle_alpha   90.00
_cell.angle_beta   90.00
_cell.angle_gamma   90.00
#
_symmetry.space_group_name_H-M   'P 1'
#
loop_
_entity.id
_entity.type
_entity.pdbx_description
1 polymer ?
#
loop_
_entity_poly.entity_id
_entity_poly.type
_entity_poly.pdbx_seq_one_letter_code
_entity_poly.pdbx_strand_id
1 'polypeptide(L)'
;MKNVKSLFFVVVLLISVSCTLSAKTGDKQTEKATGEVIVLNKADFIAKVFNFEKNADSWKYEGDKPCIIDFYADWCAPCKKIAPVLTELAAAYKDDIIIYKVNVDNEKELAALFGIQSIPSLLFVPVSGQPMMAQGAMPKEKFIEQIDSFLLNK
;
A
#
# COMPACT_ATOMS: atom_id res chain seq x y z
N MET A 1 66.16 -14.96 48.37
CA MET A 1 66.39 -13.50 48.30
C MET A 1 65.02 -12.84 48.40
N LYS A 2 64.81 -12.03 49.43
CA LYS A 2 63.59 -11.25 49.69
C LYS A 2 63.59 -10.03 48.77
N ASN A 3 62.41 -9.56 48.33
CA ASN A 3 61.92 -8.20 48.64
C ASN A 3 60.73 -7.79 47.74
N VAL A 4 59.57 -7.71 48.41
CA VAL A 4 58.42 -6.85 48.14
C VAL A 4 58.83 -5.37 48.04
N LYS A 5 58.11 -4.59 47.21
CA LYS A 5 57.75 -3.15 47.29
C LYS A 5 57.33 -2.69 45.87
N SER A 6 56.34 -1.83 45.60
CA SER A 6 55.39 -1.08 46.40
C SER A 6 54.27 -0.57 45.48
N LEU A 7 53.05 -0.63 46.01
CA LEU A 7 51.87 0.17 45.72
C LEU A 7 52.17 1.69 45.51
N PHE A 8 51.63 2.33 44.45
CA PHE A 8 51.27 3.76 44.33
C PHE A 8 50.26 3.90 43.15
N PHE A 9 48.96 4.09 43.39
CA PHE A 9 48.25 5.37 43.47
C PHE A 9 48.01 6.10 42.12
N VAL A 10 46.75 6.03 41.67
CA VAL A 10 45.91 7.11 41.08
C VAL A 10 46.38 7.78 39.77
N VAL A 11 45.55 7.70 38.71
CA VAL A 11 44.81 8.83 38.13
C VAL A 11 43.83 8.29 37.07
N VAL A 12 42.55 8.61 37.29
CA VAL A 12 41.43 8.45 36.38
C VAL A 12 41.62 9.37 35.17
N LEU A 13 41.55 8.83 33.95
CA LEU A 13 41.31 9.65 32.76
C LEU A 13 40.11 9.08 31.99
N LEU A 14 38.97 9.73 32.22
CA LEU A 14 37.73 9.63 31.44
C LEU A 14 38.02 10.07 29.99
N ILE A 15 37.85 9.16 29.03
CA ILE A 15 37.66 9.52 27.62
C ILE A 15 36.41 8.80 27.12
N SER A 16 35.33 9.57 27.06
CA SER A 16 34.08 9.26 26.39
C SER A 16 34.26 9.31 24.87
N VAL A 17 34.02 8.18 24.19
CA VAL A 17 33.73 8.18 22.74
C VAL A 17 32.44 7.40 22.52
N SER A 18 31.43 8.13 22.07
CA SER A 18 30.08 7.67 21.73
C SER A 18 30.00 7.19 20.28
N CYS A 19 29.14 6.18 20.04
CA CYS A 19 28.42 5.83 18.80
C CYS A 19 29.27 5.40 17.57
N THR A 20 29.02 4.29 16.86
CA THR A 20 27.75 3.92 16.20
C THR A 20 27.83 2.53 15.52
N LEU A 21 26.70 1.81 15.56
CA LEU A 21 26.03 1.03 14.49
C LEU A 21 26.65 -0.27 13.94
N SER A 22 25.93 -1.39 14.14
CA SER A 22 25.63 -2.29 13.02
C SER A 22 24.28 -3.00 13.18
N ALA A 23 23.41 -2.62 12.24
CA ALA A 23 22.22 -3.26 11.68
C ALA A 23 21.43 -4.27 12.53
N LYS A 24 20.32 -3.77 13.06
CA LYS A 24 19.14 -4.53 13.48
C LYS A 24 18.54 -5.22 12.24
N THR A 25 18.51 -6.55 12.24
CA THR A 25 17.74 -7.36 11.30
C THR A 25 16.31 -6.83 11.26
N GLY A 26 15.91 -6.32 10.11
CA GLY A 26 14.56 -5.85 9.83
C GLY A 26 13.59 -7.00 10.04
N ASP A 27 12.73 -6.81 11.03
CA ASP A 27 11.56 -7.60 11.31
C ASP A 27 10.70 -7.71 10.04
N LYS A 28 10.35 -8.94 9.67
CA LYS A 28 9.32 -9.18 8.65
C LYS A 28 8.01 -8.68 9.24
N GLN A 29 7.61 -7.46 8.89
CA GLN A 29 6.25 -7.00 9.11
C GLN A 29 5.32 -7.84 8.23
N THR A 30 4.81 -8.90 8.83
CA THR A 30 3.52 -9.49 8.48
C THR A 30 2.48 -8.38 8.69
N GLU A 31 2.15 -7.64 7.62
CA GLU A 31 1.03 -6.70 7.59
C GLU A 31 -0.24 -7.47 7.95
N LYS A 32 -0.75 -7.21 9.15
CA LYS A 32 -2.03 -7.71 9.61
C LYS A 32 -3.10 -6.91 8.87
N ALA A 33 -3.83 -7.56 7.96
CA ALA A 33 -4.95 -6.98 7.22
C ALA A 33 -6.03 -6.44 8.18
N THR A 34 -5.91 -5.18 8.58
CA THR A 34 -7.03 -4.37 9.04
C THR A 34 -7.75 -3.89 7.79
N GLY A 35 -9.09 -3.95 7.76
CA GLY A 35 -9.91 -3.55 6.62
C GLY A 35 -9.84 -2.04 6.37
N GLU A 36 -8.69 -1.58 5.92
CA GLU A 36 -8.33 -0.18 5.67
C GLU A 36 -8.05 0.03 4.19
N VAL A 37 -8.18 1.28 3.74
CA VAL A 37 -7.84 1.66 2.38
C VAL A 37 -6.32 1.89 2.28
N ILE A 38 -5.66 1.12 1.43
CA ILE A 38 -4.20 1.08 1.33
C ILE A 38 -3.72 2.02 0.20
N VAL A 39 -2.79 2.91 0.50
CA VAL A 39 -2.15 3.76 -0.52
C VAL A 39 -1.12 2.95 -1.29
N LEU A 40 -1.18 2.97 -2.62
CA LEU A 40 -0.20 2.35 -3.50
C LEU A 40 0.68 3.40 -4.18
N ASN A 41 1.98 3.15 -4.14
CA ASN A 41 2.95 3.72 -5.08
C ASN A 41 3.20 2.74 -6.25
N LYS A 42 4.00 3.13 -7.24
CA LYS A 42 4.38 2.25 -8.36
C LYS A 42 4.95 0.89 -7.95
N ALA A 43 5.87 0.85 -6.99
CA ALA A 43 6.52 -0.40 -6.59
C ALA A 43 5.52 -1.38 -5.95
N ASP A 44 4.68 -0.87 -5.04
CA ASP A 44 3.62 -1.65 -4.42
C ASP A 44 2.56 -2.10 -5.45
N PHE A 45 2.21 -1.24 -6.41
CA PHE A 45 1.28 -1.58 -7.49
C PHE A 45 1.82 -2.74 -8.33
N ILE A 46 3.10 -2.71 -8.70
CA ILE A 46 3.77 -3.77 -9.45
C ILE A 46 3.79 -5.08 -8.67
N ALA A 47 4.00 -5.02 -7.36
CA ALA A 47 4.12 -6.21 -6.52
C ALA A 47 2.76 -6.82 -6.15
N LYS A 48 1.73 -5.99 -5.95
CA LYS A 48 0.44 -6.40 -5.35
C LYS A 48 -0.71 -6.44 -6.35
N VAL A 49 -0.59 -5.76 -7.50
CA VAL A 49 -1.69 -5.61 -8.46
C VAL A 49 -1.27 -6.10 -9.85
N PHE A 50 -0.39 -5.39 -10.54
CA PHE A 50 -0.07 -5.70 -11.92
C PHE A 50 1.35 -5.26 -12.27
N ASN A 51 2.20 -6.25 -12.57
CA ASN A 51 3.55 -6.02 -13.05
C ASN A 51 3.55 -5.72 -14.56
N PHE A 52 3.28 -4.45 -14.90
CA PHE A 52 3.29 -3.97 -16.29
C PHE A 52 4.70 -3.93 -16.91
N GLU A 53 5.76 -3.96 -16.11
CA GLU A 53 7.14 -4.03 -16.61
C GLU A 53 7.48 -5.42 -17.17
N LYS A 54 6.86 -6.48 -16.62
CA LYS A 54 7.03 -7.86 -17.10
C LYS A 54 5.94 -8.30 -18.07
N ASN A 55 4.73 -7.76 -17.94
CA ASN A 55 3.55 -8.21 -18.66
C ASN A 55 2.90 -7.04 -19.42
N ALA A 56 3.66 -6.37 -20.30
CA ALA A 56 3.17 -5.19 -21.01
C ALA A 56 1.99 -5.49 -21.96
N ASP A 57 1.94 -6.69 -22.55
CA ASP A 57 0.98 -7.04 -23.59
C ASP A 57 -0.33 -7.67 -23.06
N SER A 58 -0.36 -8.06 -21.78
CA SER A 58 -1.50 -8.78 -21.21
C SER A 58 -1.66 -8.55 -19.71
N TRP A 59 -2.90 -8.29 -19.29
CA TRP A 59 -3.24 -8.19 -17.87
C TRP A 59 -2.97 -9.51 -17.13
N LYS A 60 -2.20 -9.42 -16.05
CA LYS A 60 -1.99 -10.51 -15.09
C LYS A 60 -2.05 -9.95 -13.68
N TYR A 61 -3.11 -10.30 -12.95
CA TYR A 61 -3.25 -9.88 -11.57
C TYR A 61 -2.27 -10.64 -10.65
N GLU A 62 -1.63 -9.92 -9.74
CA GLU A 62 -0.65 -10.48 -8.78
C GLU A 62 -1.26 -10.80 -7.40
N GLY A 63 -2.45 -10.27 -7.11
CA GLY A 63 -3.12 -10.46 -5.81
C GLY A 63 -3.93 -11.75 -5.69
N ASP A 64 -4.26 -12.11 -4.46
CA ASP A 64 -5.01 -13.31 -4.09
C ASP A 64 -6.50 -13.06 -3.79
N LYS A 65 -6.87 -11.80 -3.54
CA LYS A 65 -8.25 -11.33 -3.38
C LYS A 65 -8.61 -10.32 -4.45
N PRO A 66 -9.89 -10.21 -4.88
CA PRO A 66 -10.31 -9.11 -5.72
C PRO A 66 -10.01 -7.76 -5.06
N CYS A 67 -9.80 -6.72 -5.86
CA CYS A 67 -9.56 -5.40 -5.32
C CYS A 67 -10.28 -4.27 -6.07
N ILE A 68 -10.40 -3.13 -5.39
CA ILE A 68 -10.81 -1.85 -5.97
C ILE A 68 -9.62 -0.91 -5.86
N ILE A 69 -9.36 -0.12 -6.90
CA ILE A 69 -8.32 0.92 -6.90
C ILE A 69 -8.96 2.27 -7.22
N ASP A 70 -8.91 3.19 -6.27
CA ASP A 70 -9.33 4.59 -6.44
C ASP A 70 -8.16 5.45 -6.93
N PHE A 71 -8.19 5.82 -8.21
CA PHE A 71 -7.30 6.84 -8.77
C PHE A 71 -7.83 8.22 -8.40
N TYR A 72 -7.13 8.89 -7.48
CA TYR A 72 -7.60 10.12 -6.83
C TYR A 72 -6.51 11.21 -6.80
N ALA A 73 -6.88 12.40 -6.34
CA ALA A 73 -5.94 13.45 -5.94
C ALA A 73 -6.45 14.20 -4.70
N ASP A 74 -5.56 14.84 -3.95
CA ASP A 74 -5.92 15.51 -2.69
C ASP A 74 -6.79 16.76 -2.87
N TRP A 75 -6.76 17.36 -4.07
CA TRP A 75 -7.61 18.50 -4.43
C TRP A 75 -8.99 18.08 -4.97
N CYS A 76 -9.20 16.79 -5.24
CA CYS A 76 -10.42 16.27 -5.84
C CYS A 76 -11.58 16.22 -4.84
N ALA A 77 -12.53 17.15 -4.95
CA ALA A 77 -13.70 17.18 -4.06
C ALA A 77 -14.61 15.93 -4.19
N PRO A 78 -14.93 15.40 -5.38
CA PRO A 78 -15.69 14.16 -5.49
C PRO A 78 -14.99 12.95 -4.84
N CYS A 79 -13.66 12.86 -4.96
CA CYS A 79 -12.86 11.80 -4.33
C CYS A 79 -13.01 11.83 -2.80
N LYS A 80 -12.97 13.03 -2.19
CA LYS A 80 -13.19 13.19 -0.74
C LYS A 80 -14.57 12.75 -0.29
N LYS A 81 -15.58 12.88 -1.15
CA LYS A 81 -16.96 12.43 -0.83
C LYS A 81 -17.07 10.90 -0.77
N ILE A 82 -16.38 10.19 -1.64
CA ILE A 82 -16.43 8.72 -1.68
C ILE A 82 -15.40 8.05 -0.76
N ALA A 83 -14.34 8.76 -0.34
CA ALA A 83 -13.34 8.25 0.59
C ALA A 83 -13.92 7.58 1.85
N PRO A 84 -14.87 8.18 2.61
CA PRO A 84 -15.46 7.51 3.77
C PRO A 84 -16.25 6.25 3.38
N VAL A 85 -16.89 6.24 2.21
CA VAL A 85 -17.61 5.07 1.69
C VAL A 85 -16.63 3.93 1.42
N LEU A 86 -15.50 4.21 0.77
CA LEU A 86 -14.44 3.23 0.53
C LEU A 86 -13.87 2.68 1.85
N THR A 87 -13.67 3.53 2.86
CA THR A 87 -13.23 3.08 4.19
C THR A 87 -14.25 2.14 4.85
N GLU A 88 -15.54 2.48 4.79
CA GLU A 88 -16.60 1.60 5.32
C GLU A 88 -16.64 0.25 4.59
N LEU A 89 -16.48 0.25 3.26
CA LEU A 89 -16.49 -0.96 2.45
C LEU A 89 -15.23 -1.81 2.70
N ALA A 90 -14.06 -1.20 2.87
CA ALA A 90 -12.83 -1.91 3.22
C ALA A 90 -12.99 -2.66 4.54
N ALA A 91 -13.68 -2.07 5.52
CA ALA A 91 -13.98 -2.70 6.79
C ALA A 91 -15.04 -3.81 6.65
N ALA A 92 -16.13 -3.54 5.92
CA ALA A 92 -17.23 -4.48 5.74
C ALA A 92 -16.83 -5.75 4.98
N TYR A 93 -15.96 -5.60 3.97
CA TYR A 93 -15.49 -6.69 3.09
C TYR A 93 -14.03 -7.08 3.37
N LYS A 94 -13.51 -6.81 4.57
CA LYS A 94 -12.09 -7.01 4.93
C LYS A 94 -11.53 -8.40 4.60
N ASP A 95 -12.39 -9.43 4.63
CA ASP A 95 -12.02 -10.81 4.36
C ASP A 95 -12.19 -11.18 2.88
N ASP A 96 -12.99 -10.43 2.13
CA ASP A 96 -13.42 -10.75 0.76
C ASP A 96 -12.63 -9.97 -0.31
N ILE A 97 -12.38 -8.67 -0.10
CA ILE A 97 -11.70 -7.80 -1.08
C ILE A 97 -10.65 -6.92 -0.40
N ILE A 98 -9.80 -6.30 -1.22
CA ILE A 98 -8.88 -5.24 -0.78
C ILE A 98 -9.24 -3.92 -1.46
N ILE A 99 -9.18 -2.80 -0.76
CA ILE A 99 -9.38 -1.48 -1.36
C ILE A 99 -8.08 -0.70 -1.31
N TYR A 100 -7.61 -0.31 -2.49
CA TYR A 100 -6.43 0.50 -2.71
C TYR A 100 -6.80 1.89 -3.18
N LYS A 101 -5.83 2.80 -3.08
CA LYS A 101 -5.90 4.12 -3.71
C LYS A 101 -4.54 4.55 -4.26
N VAL A 102 -4.57 5.23 -5.40
CA VAL A 102 -3.38 5.72 -6.10
C VAL A 102 -3.55 7.23 -6.30
N ASN A 103 -2.60 8.01 -5.78
CA ASN A 103 -2.61 9.46 -5.99
C ASN A 103 -2.01 9.76 -7.37
N VAL A 104 -2.80 10.30 -8.28
CA VAL A 104 -2.39 10.53 -9.68
C VAL A 104 -1.34 11.64 -9.84
N ASP A 105 -1.24 12.56 -8.88
CA ASP A 105 -0.22 13.61 -8.90
C ASP A 105 1.18 13.04 -8.57
N ASN A 106 1.22 12.03 -7.69
CA ASN A 106 2.44 11.34 -7.29
C ASN A 106 2.80 10.22 -8.27
N GLU A 107 1.81 9.47 -8.75
CA GLU A 107 1.98 8.26 -9.57
C GLU A 107 1.56 8.49 -11.01
N LYS A 108 2.16 9.49 -11.67
CA LYS A 108 1.79 9.92 -13.03
C LYS A 108 1.91 8.83 -14.07
N GLU A 109 2.90 7.95 -13.93
CA GLU A 109 3.11 6.81 -14.84
C GLU A 109 1.96 5.80 -14.73
N LEU A 110 1.52 5.48 -13.50
CA LEU A 110 0.35 4.63 -13.29
C LEU A 110 -0.92 5.28 -13.87
N ALA A 111 -1.11 6.57 -13.62
CA ALA A 111 -2.24 7.30 -14.19
C ALA A 111 -2.23 7.27 -15.73
N ALA A 112 -1.06 7.42 -16.35
CA ALA A 112 -0.92 7.34 -17.80
C ALA A 112 -1.16 5.92 -18.34
N LEU A 113 -0.67 4.88 -17.65
CA LEU A 113 -0.86 3.48 -18.02
C LEU A 113 -2.34 3.11 -18.14
N PHE A 114 -3.17 3.59 -17.21
CA PHE A 114 -4.62 3.35 -17.22
C PHE A 114 -5.41 4.43 -17.98
N GLY A 115 -4.73 5.39 -18.61
CA GLY A 115 -5.36 6.46 -19.36
C GLY A 115 -6.29 7.35 -18.51
N ILE A 116 -5.94 7.59 -17.24
CA ILE A 116 -6.78 8.36 -16.31
C ILE A 116 -6.88 9.81 -16.78
N GLN A 117 -8.04 10.20 -17.31
CA GLN A 117 -8.35 11.58 -17.76
C GLN A 117 -9.20 12.36 -16.77
N SER A 118 -9.89 11.66 -15.86
CA SER A 118 -10.78 12.24 -14.86
C SER A 118 -10.66 11.47 -13.54
N ILE A 119 -10.90 12.17 -12.44
CA ILE A 119 -10.85 11.60 -11.10
C ILE A 119 -12.13 11.91 -10.31
N PRO A 120 -12.61 10.98 -9.46
CA PRO A 120 -12.04 9.65 -9.25
C PRO A 120 -12.27 8.74 -10.46
N SER A 121 -11.35 7.80 -10.68
CA SER A 121 -11.54 6.66 -11.58
C SER A 121 -11.30 5.39 -10.77
N LEU A 122 -12.20 4.42 -10.88
CA LEU A 122 -12.27 3.26 -10.02
C LEU A 122 -12.02 2.01 -10.85
N LEU A 123 -10.92 1.32 -10.59
CA LEU A 123 -10.61 0.05 -11.24
C LEU A 123 -11.06 -1.10 -10.34
N PHE A 124 -11.98 -1.92 -10.84
CA PHE A 124 -12.44 -3.14 -10.21
C PHE A 124 -11.67 -4.31 -10.79
N VAL A 125 -10.99 -5.08 -9.94
CA VAL A 125 -10.08 -6.15 -10.35
C VAL A 125 -10.54 -7.48 -9.75
N PRO A 126 -11.13 -8.39 -10.54
CA PRO A 126 -11.40 -9.74 -10.07
C PRO A 126 -10.09 -10.55 -9.99
N VAL A 127 -10.07 -11.62 -9.20
CA VAL A 127 -8.89 -12.52 -9.12
C VAL A 127 -8.55 -13.13 -10.48
N SER A 128 -9.56 -13.39 -11.30
CA SER A 128 -9.43 -13.93 -12.64
C SER A 128 -10.29 -13.15 -13.62
N GLY A 129 -9.75 -12.91 -14.81
CA GLY A 129 -10.40 -12.11 -15.85
C GLY A 129 -9.78 -10.72 -16.02
N GLN A 130 -10.44 -9.91 -16.83
CA GLN A 130 -10.03 -8.53 -17.10
C GLN A 130 -10.63 -7.60 -16.04
N PRO A 131 -9.88 -6.56 -15.62
CA PRO A 131 -10.42 -5.55 -14.73
C PRO A 131 -11.41 -4.66 -15.47
N MET A 132 -12.28 -3.99 -14.73
CA MET A 132 -13.27 -3.06 -15.26
C MET A 132 -13.03 -1.66 -14.68
N MET A 133 -13.00 -0.65 -15.55
CA MET A 133 -12.89 0.74 -15.13
C MET A 133 -14.27 1.39 -15.04
N ALA A 134 -14.53 2.09 -13.94
CA ALA A 134 -15.67 3.00 -13.80
C ALA A 134 -15.16 4.42 -13.57
N GLN A 135 -15.71 5.39 -14.31
CA GLN A 135 -15.31 6.79 -14.19
C GLN A 135 -16.28 7.55 -13.29
N GLY A 136 -15.72 8.40 -12.43
CA GLY A 136 -16.46 9.30 -11.55
C GLY A 136 -16.89 8.68 -10.23
N ALA A 137 -17.40 9.55 -9.36
CA ALA A 137 -17.94 9.14 -8.07
C ALA A 137 -19.28 8.43 -8.27
N MET A 138 -19.53 7.38 -7.48
CA MET A 138 -20.78 6.63 -7.47
C MET A 138 -21.32 6.47 -6.05
N PRO A 139 -22.64 6.26 -5.87
CA PRO A 139 -23.22 6.04 -4.55
C PRO A 139 -22.81 4.67 -3.98
N LYS A 140 -22.92 4.51 -2.66
CA LYS A 140 -22.48 3.30 -1.93
C LYS A 140 -23.14 2.02 -2.45
N GLU A 141 -24.41 2.10 -2.83
CA GLU A 141 -25.19 0.97 -3.34
C GLU A 141 -24.60 0.43 -4.64
N LYS A 142 -24.07 1.32 -5.50
CA LYS A 142 -23.39 0.92 -6.73
C LYS A 142 -22.04 0.26 -6.46
N PHE A 143 -21.30 0.70 -5.45
CA PHE A 143 -20.10 -0.05 -5.02
C PHE A 143 -20.45 -1.47 -4.58
N ILE A 144 -21.46 -1.63 -3.71
CA ILE A 144 -21.91 -2.94 -3.23
C ILE A 144 -22.32 -3.84 -4.39
N GLU A 145 -23.11 -3.31 -5.33
CA GLU A 145 -23.51 -4.04 -6.55
C GLU A 145 -22.29 -4.53 -7.34
N GLN A 146 -21.28 -3.68 -7.58
CA GLN A 146 -20.07 -4.08 -8.30
C GLN A 146 -19.20 -5.07 -7.51
N ILE A 147 -19.12 -4.92 -6.19
CA ILE A 147 -18.39 -5.85 -5.32
C ILE A 147 -19.05 -7.24 -5.40
N ASP A 148 -20.34 -7.32 -5.14
CA ASP A 148 -21.04 -8.61 -5.05
C ASP A 148 -21.13 -9.29 -6.43
N SER A 149 -21.53 -8.56 -7.47
CA SER A 149 -21.75 -9.15 -8.79
C SER A 149 -20.47 -9.38 -9.59
N PHE A 150 -19.56 -8.39 -9.65
CA PHE A 150 -18.40 -8.44 -10.54
C PHE A 150 -17.13 -8.97 -9.85
N LEU A 151 -16.89 -8.59 -8.59
CA LEU A 151 -15.70 -9.06 -7.87
C LEU A 151 -15.91 -10.42 -7.21
N LEU A 152 -17.09 -10.67 -6.64
CA LEU A 152 -17.38 -11.86 -5.84
C LEU A 152 -18.29 -12.88 -6.53
N ASN A 153 -18.95 -12.51 -7.64
CA ASN A 153 -19.87 -13.36 -8.39
C ASN A 153 -20.97 -14.01 -7.51
N LYS A 154 -21.61 -13.24 -6.63
CA LYS A 154 -22.65 -13.70 -5.70
C LYS A 154 -23.92 -12.84 -5.74
#